data_AF-A0A368YKH9-F1
#
_entry.id   AF-A0A368YKH9-F1
#
_cell.length_a   1.000
_cell.length_b   1.000
_cell.length_c   1.000
_cell.angle_alpha   90.00
_cell.angle_beta   90.00
_cell.angle_gamma   90.00
#
_symmetry.space_group_name_H-M   'P 1'
#
loop_
_entity.id
_entity.type
_entity.pdbx_description
1 polymer ?
#
loop_
_entity_poly.entity_id
_entity_poly.type
_entity_poly.pdbx_seq_one_letter_code
_entity_poly.pdbx_strand_id
1 'polypeptide(L)'
;MTEIETLYLDSIRAARDCLYLEPQYFAADSITDAVRARLREPDGPEIVVINPHAARGKVEDEAMHVTRSRMIRDLAQNDPYNRFLILSPVNDAGEDIYVHSKTSIIDDVFLRIGSSNIDRRSMGFDTESDVALIAEKDTDRRRIIAIRNDLLAEHLGVEADQVAEAIDRTGSIIAAIDALNDSERRGLRPITPRKETLLGKFLSDTRLFDPRYRQSAQARIGITSRHVMYGSAAVVAGVLLRRRNRRARSRGKR
;
A
#
# COMPACT_ATOMS: atom_id res chain seq x y z
N MET A 1 -4.96 -16.96 -13.15
CA MET A 1 -3.53 -16.83 -12.84
C MET A 1 -3.42 -15.98 -11.59
N THR A 2 -2.88 -16.53 -10.50
CA THR A 2 -2.63 -15.85 -9.20
C THR A 2 -1.15 -15.90 -8.83
N GLU A 3 -0.27 -16.15 -9.80
CA GLU A 3 1.18 -16.35 -9.64
C GLU A 3 1.83 -15.15 -8.97
N ILE A 4 1.35 -13.95 -9.27
CA ILE A 4 1.77 -12.69 -8.66
C ILE A 4 1.46 -12.65 -7.16
N GLU A 5 0.25 -13.06 -6.77
CA GLU A 5 -0.18 -13.16 -5.38
C GLU A 5 0.63 -14.22 -4.64
N THR A 6 0.81 -15.40 -5.26
CA THR A 6 1.64 -16.48 -4.72
C THR A 6 3.08 -16.01 -4.49
N LEU A 7 3.69 -15.34 -5.48
CA LEU A 7 5.05 -14.84 -5.37
C LEU A 7 5.21 -13.83 -4.23
N TYR A 8 4.28 -12.89 -4.06
CA TYR A 8 4.30 -11.98 -2.92
C TYR A 8 4.21 -12.74 -1.59
N LEU A 9 3.25 -13.66 -1.47
CA LEU A 9 3.04 -14.42 -0.24
C LEU A 9 4.25 -15.27 0.13
N ASP A 10 4.86 -15.95 -0.84
CA ASP A 10 6.03 -16.79 -0.59
C ASP A 10 7.25 -15.94 -0.23
N SER A 11 7.42 -14.79 -0.87
CA SER A 11 8.52 -13.87 -0.54
C SER A 11 8.37 -13.27 0.85
N ILE A 12 7.14 -12.89 1.26
CA ILE A 12 6.87 -12.38 2.63
C ILE A 12 7.13 -13.46 3.67
N ARG A 13 6.74 -14.71 3.41
CA ARG A 13 6.98 -15.84 4.31
C ARG A 13 8.47 -16.16 4.45
N ALA A 14 9.23 -16.02 3.38
CA ALA A 14 10.66 -16.34 3.36
C ALA A 14 11.54 -15.23 3.97
N ALA A 15 11.02 -14.01 4.07
CA ALA A 15 11.77 -12.84 4.50
C ALA A 15 12.21 -12.93 5.97
N ARG A 16 13.48 -12.60 6.24
CA ARG A 16 14.12 -12.67 7.56
C ARG A 16 14.47 -11.30 8.12
N ASP A 17 15.01 -10.42 7.28
CA ASP A 17 15.62 -9.18 7.72
C ASP A 17 14.75 -7.97 7.36
N CYS A 18 14.35 -7.84 6.10
CA CYS A 18 13.66 -6.65 5.62
C CYS A 18 12.77 -6.90 4.39
N LEU A 19 11.60 -6.25 4.37
CA LEU A 19 10.77 -6.02 3.19
C LEU A 19 10.71 -4.51 2.92
N TYR A 20 11.31 -4.08 1.82
CA TYR A 20 11.18 -2.72 1.30
C TYR A 20 10.22 -2.71 0.10
N LEU A 21 9.06 -2.08 0.25
CA LEU A 21 7.97 -2.15 -0.71
C LEU A 21 7.59 -0.75 -1.20
N GLU A 22 7.49 -0.58 -2.52
CA GLU A 22 6.96 0.64 -3.13
C GLU A 22 5.79 0.36 -4.08
N PRO A 23 4.62 -0.04 -3.57
CA PRO A 23 3.45 -0.16 -4.41
C PRO A 23 2.74 1.20 -4.52
N GLN A 24 2.06 1.47 -5.64
CA GLN A 24 1.11 2.58 -5.71
C GLN A 24 -0.08 2.37 -4.75
N TYR A 25 -0.48 1.10 -4.54
CA TYR A 25 -1.60 0.74 -3.68
C TYR A 25 -1.23 -0.37 -2.69
N PHE A 26 -1.65 -0.19 -1.44
CA PHE A 26 -1.54 -1.16 -0.35
C PHE A 26 -2.93 -1.45 0.22
N ALA A 27 -3.61 -2.43 -0.39
CA ALA A 27 -5.03 -2.72 -0.24
C ALA A 27 -5.39 -4.20 -0.53
N ALA A 28 -4.51 -5.16 -0.24
CA ALA A 28 -4.75 -6.60 -0.39
C ALA A 28 -4.80 -7.33 0.97
N ASP A 29 -5.91 -8.03 1.24
CA ASP A 29 -6.14 -8.72 2.53
C ASP A 29 -5.13 -9.84 2.76
N SER A 30 -4.92 -10.69 1.76
CA SER A 30 -3.97 -11.83 1.81
C SER A 30 -2.54 -11.38 2.13
N ILE A 31 -2.10 -10.29 1.50
CA ILE A 31 -0.78 -9.71 1.74
C ILE A 31 -0.69 -9.07 3.13
N THR A 32 -1.76 -8.38 3.57
CA THR A 32 -1.83 -7.81 4.93
C THR A 32 -1.77 -8.90 5.99
N ASP A 33 -2.48 -10.02 5.79
CA ASP A 33 -2.49 -11.15 6.72
C ASP A 33 -1.11 -11.81 6.82
N ALA A 34 -0.39 -11.95 5.69
CA ALA A 34 0.97 -12.46 5.68
C ALA A 34 1.96 -11.53 6.40
N VAL A 35 1.87 -10.22 6.14
CA VAL A 35 2.66 -9.20 6.85
C VAL A 35 2.36 -9.21 8.35
N ARG A 36 1.08 -9.28 8.74
CA ARG A 36 0.66 -9.37 10.15
C ARG A 36 1.26 -10.59 10.84
N ALA A 37 1.32 -11.73 10.15
CA ALA A 37 1.94 -12.94 10.70
C ALA A 37 3.43 -12.71 11.00
N ARG A 38 4.18 -12.15 10.05
CA ARG A 38 5.62 -11.85 10.20
C ARG A 38 5.89 -10.85 11.33
N LEU A 39 5.08 -9.79 11.47
CA LEU A 39 5.27 -8.75 12.51
C LEU A 39 5.09 -9.28 13.94
N ARG A 40 4.35 -10.38 14.14
CA ARG A 40 4.16 -11.00 15.45
C ARG A 40 5.35 -11.87 15.89
N GLU A 41 6.26 -12.18 14.98
CA GLU A 41 7.40 -13.05 15.26
C GLU A 41 8.53 -12.29 15.95
N PRO A 42 9.11 -12.81 17.06
CA PRO A 42 10.20 -12.14 17.78
C PRO A 42 11.40 -11.75 16.90
N ASP A 43 11.69 -12.55 15.89
CA ASP A 43 12.77 -12.39 14.91
C ASP A 43 12.24 -12.14 13.48
N GLY A 44 10.99 -11.66 13.36
CA GLY A 44 10.43 -11.24 12.08
C GLY A 44 11.13 -10.00 11.48
N PRO A 45 11.01 -9.78 10.15
CA PRO A 45 11.69 -8.72 9.42
C PRO A 45 11.13 -7.31 9.73
N GLU A 46 11.92 -6.29 9.43
CA GLU A 46 11.42 -4.92 9.26
C GLU A 46 10.63 -4.78 7.95
N ILE A 47 9.55 -4.01 7.97
CA ILE A 47 8.64 -3.87 6.83
C ILE A 47 8.43 -2.38 6.58
N VAL A 48 9.07 -1.88 5.53
CA VAL A 48 8.99 -0.48 5.08
C VAL A 48 8.16 -0.41 3.82
N VAL A 49 7.11 0.42 3.83
CA VAL A 49 6.22 0.66 2.69
C VAL A 49 6.26 2.13 2.30
N ILE A 50 6.72 2.44 1.10
CA ILE A 50 6.63 3.78 0.50
C ILE A 50 5.38 3.81 -0.39
N ASN A 51 4.40 4.64 -0.03
CA ASN A 51 3.09 4.67 -0.68
C ASN A 51 2.64 6.13 -0.89
N PRO A 52 1.87 6.46 -1.95
CA PRO A 52 1.50 7.85 -2.20
C PRO A 52 0.52 8.35 -1.13
N HIS A 53 0.58 9.63 -0.77
CA HIS A 53 -0.27 10.20 0.27
C HIS A 53 -1.77 10.08 -0.11
N ALA A 54 -2.09 10.40 -1.36
CA ALA A 54 -3.43 10.31 -1.95
C ALA A 54 -3.42 9.62 -3.32
N ALA A 55 -4.58 9.09 -3.75
CA ALA A 55 -4.79 8.53 -5.08
C ALA A 55 -5.22 9.62 -6.07
N ARG A 56 -5.03 9.40 -7.38
CA ARG A 56 -5.31 10.42 -8.42
C ARG A 56 -6.81 10.71 -8.62
N GLY A 57 -7.72 9.81 -8.23
CA GLY A 57 -9.17 9.96 -8.48
C GLY A 57 -10.03 9.91 -7.21
N LYS A 58 -10.93 10.89 -6.98
CA LYS A 58 -11.68 11.05 -5.71
C LYS A 58 -12.47 9.83 -5.22
N VAL A 59 -13.09 9.06 -6.10
CA VAL A 59 -13.91 7.90 -5.70
C VAL A 59 -13.05 6.68 -5.38
N GLU A 60 -12.03 6.45 -6.20
CA GLU A 60 -11.01 5.44 -5.95
C GLU A 60 -10.23 5.76 -4.67
N ASP A 61 -9.88 7.03 -4.47
CA ASP A 61 -9.30 7.60 -3.24
C ASP A 61 -10.15 7.25 -2.01
N GLU A 62 -11.47 7.49 -2.03
CA GLU A 62 -12.35 7.19 -0.89
C GLU A 62 -12.41 5.69 -0.54
N ALA A 63 -12.47 4.80 -1.53
CA ALA A 63 -12.57 3.36 -1.28
C ALA A 63 -11.22 2.74 -0.85
N MET A 64 -10.13 3.16 -1.51
CA MET A 64 -8.79 2.62 -1.27
C MET A 64 -8.20 3.15 0.04
N HIS A 65 -8.43 4.41 0.40
CA HIS A 65 -7.95 4.95 1.69
C HIS A 65 -8.61 4.31 2.88
N VAL A 66 -9.90 3.95 2.80
CA VAL A 66 -10.57 3.24 3.90
C VAL A 66 -9.93 1.87 4.10
N THR A 67 -9.73 1.12 3.01
CA THR A 67 -9.10 -0.20 3.05
C THR A 67 -7.67 -0.11 3.57
N ARG A 68 -6.85 0.79 3.01
CA ARG A 68 -5.48 1.05 3.48
C ARG A 68 -5.46 1.48 4.95
N SER A 69 -6.33 2.40 5.36
CA SER A 69 -6.38 2.87 6.76
C SER A 69 -6.76 1.75 7.74
N ARG A 70 -7.63 0.82 7.34
CA ARG A 70 -7.93 -0.38 8.13
C ARG A 70 -6.71 -1.28 8.27
N MET A 71 -6.00 -1.51 7.17
CA MET A 71 -4.79 -2.33 7.14
C MET A 71 -3.67 -1.71 7.98
N ILE A 72 -3.40 -0.41 7.84
CA ILE A 72 -2.39 0.28 8.68
C ILE A 72 -2.74 0.15 10.16
N ARG A 73 -4.01 0.38 10.55
CA ARG A 73 -4.45 0.23 11.95
C ARG A 73 -4.27 -1.19 12.46
N ASP A 74 -4.64 -2.18 11.65
CA ASP A 74 -4.53 -3.58 12.00
C ASP A 74 -3.06 -4.02 12.14
N LEU A 75 -2.19 -3.65 11.20
CA LEU A 75 -0.75 -3.96 11.28
C LEU A 75 -0.10 -3.29 12.50
N ALA A 76 -0.39 -2.01 12.74
CA ALA A 76 0.13 -1.29 13.91
C ALA A 76 -0.33 -1.91 15.25
N GLN A 77 -1.53 -2.50 15.31
CA GLN A 77 -2.02 -3.20 16.50
C GLN A 77 -1.39 -4.59 16.69
N ASN A 78 -0.72 -5.11 15.67
CA ASN A 78 -0.15 -6.45 15.63
C ASN A 78 1.37 -6.44 15.47
N ASP A 79 2.01 -5.32 15.76
CA ASP A 79 3.45 -5.09 15.66
C ASP A 79 4.04 -4.77 17.04
N PRO A 80 4.19 -5.77 17.93
CA PRO A 80 4.73 -5.55 19.27
C PRO A 80 6.21 -5.13 19.27
N TYR A 81 6.90 -5.26 18.13
CA TYR A 81 8.33 -4.98 18.00
C TYR A 81 8.64 -3.69 17.23
N ASN A 82 7.62 -2.92 16.81
CA ASN A 82 7.74 -1.68 16.04
C ASN A 82 8.54 -1.84 14.73
N ARG A 83 8.26 -2.92 13.99
CA ARG A 83 8.91 -3.28 12.72
C ARG A 83 8.13 -2.86 11.48
N PHE A 84 6.95 -2.24 11.61
CA PHE A 84 6.16 -1.77 10.47
C PHE A 84 6.21 -0.25 10.32
N LEU A 85 6.61 0.21 9.14
CA LEU A 85 6.69 1.61 8.79
C LEU A 85 6.06 1.87 7.42
N ILE A 86 5.08 2.79 7.35
CA ILE A 86 4.47 3.23 6.10
C ILE A 86 4.57 4.75 5.92
N LEU A 87 5.22 5.16 4.84
CA LEU A 87 5.63 6.54 4.61
C LEU A 87 5.22 7.01 3.22
N SER A 88 5.15 8.33 3.05
CA SER A 88 4.95 8.99 1.76
C SER A 88 6.04 10.02 1.51
N PRO A 89 6.62 10.08 0.30
CA PRO A 89 7.68 11.03 -0.01
C PRO A 89 7.13 12.45 -0.25
N VAL A 90 7.90 13.45 0.16
CA VAL A 90 7.65 14.87 -0.08
C VAL A 90 8.90 15.53 -0.68
N ASN A 91 8.71 16.56 -1.51
CA ASN A 91 9.82 17.38 -2.03
C ASN A 91 10.27 18.45 -1.00
N ASP A 92 11.26 19.27 -1.36
CA ASP A 92 11.77 20.34 -0.49
C ASP A 92 10.74 21.44 -0.18
N ALA A 93 9.66 21.54 -0.95
CA ALA A 93 8.54 22.44 -0.68
C ALA A 93 7.47 21.79 0.23
N GLY A 94 7.66 20.54 0.67
CA GLY A 94 6.70 19.78 1.45
C GLY A 94 5.50 19.26 0.65
N GLU A 95 5.60 19.25 -0.68
CA GLU A 95 4.55 18.75 -1.56
C GLU A 95 4.68 17.24 -1.78
N ASP A 96 3.54 16.53 -1.78
CA ASP A 96 3.50 15.07 -1.97
C ASP A 96 4.10 14.64 -3.32
N ILE A 97 5.04 13.71 -3.28
CA ILE A 97 5.56 13.03 -4.47
C ILE A 97 4.71 11.79 -4.72
N TYR A 98 4.14 11.70 -5.92
CA TYR A 98 3.25 10.60 -6.27
C TYR A 98 4.02 9.32 -6.63
N VAL A 99 3.98 8.33 -5.74
CA VAL A 99 4.58 7.00 -5.93
C VAL A 99 3.73 6.17 -6.90
N HIS A 100 4.30 5.87 -8.07
CA HIS A 100 3.67 5.00 -9.09
C HIS A 100 4.47 3.70 -9.34
N SER A 101 5.54 3.46 -8.58
CA SER A 101 6.30 2.22 -8.61
C SER A 101 5.45 1.01 -8.21
N LYS A 102 5.96 -0.17 -8.56
CA LYS A 102 5.52 -1.49 -8.07
C LYS A 102 6.77 -2.33 -7.83
N THR A 103 7.62 -1.79 -6.96
CA THR A 103 8.94 -2.36 -6.67
C THR A 103 8.90 -3.03 -5.31
N SER A 104 9.62 -4.14 -5.17
CA SER A 104 9.80 -4.80 -3.88
C SER A 104 11.21 -5.37 -3.77
N ILE A 105 11.87 -5.10 -2.65
CA ILE A 105 13.20 -5.61 -2.32
C ILE A 105 13.08 -6.35 -0.99
N ILE A 106 13.55 -7.60 -0.95
CA ILE A 106 13.41 -8.47 0.23
C ILE A 106 14.78 -9.07 0.55
N ASP A 107 15.22 -8.85 1.80
CA ASP A 107 16.49 -9.30 2.38
C ASP A 107 17.73 -9.03 1.52
N ASP A 108 17.66 -8.04 0.64
CA ASP A 108 18.67 -7.71 -0.38
C ASP A 108 18.99 -8.84 -1.38
N VAL A 109 18.25 -9.94 -1.35
CA VAL A 109 18.47 -11.11 -2.22
C VAL A 109 17.37 -11.28 -3.26
N PHE A 110 16.25 -10.59 -3.09
CA PHE A 110 15.12 -10.64 -4.02
C PHE A 110 14.72 -9.23 -4.44
N LEU A 111 14.66 -8.99 -5.74
CA LEU A 111 14.15 -7.76 -6.34
C LEU A 111 13.01 -8.10 -7.29
N ARG A 112 11.89 -7.42 -7.13
CA ARG A 112 10.74 -7.49 -8.03
C ARG A 112 10.43 -6.10 -8.57
N ILE A 113 10.20 -6.02 -9.88
CA ILE A 113 9.72 -4.84 -10.58
C ILE A 113 8.62 -5.27 -11.54
N GLY A 114 7.52 -4.55 -11.58
CA GLY A 114 6.44 -4.88 -12.53
C GLY A 114 5.34 -3.84 -12.61
N SER A 115 4.17 -4.29 -13.09
CA SER A 115 2.97 -3.46 -13.21
C SER A 115 1.98 -3.64 -12.05
N SER A 116 2.11 -4.74 -11.28
CA SER A 116 1.12 -5.14 -10.28
C SER A 116 1.25 -4.46 -8.92
N ASN A 117 0.15 -3.85 -8.48
CA ASN A 117 0.05 -3.25 -7.15
C ASN A 117 -0.29 -4.28 -6.07
N ILE A 118 -0.14 -3.93 -4.79
CA ILE A 118 -0.65 -4.73 -3.67
C ILE A 118 -2.13 -4.41 -3.47
N ASP A 119 -2.99 -4.82 -4.41
CA ASP A 119 -4.44 -4.66 -4.29
C ASP A 119 -5.20 -5.87 -4.85
N ARG A 120 -6.51 -5.94 -4.62
CA ARG A 120 -7.31 -7.10 -5.06
C ARG A 120 -7.43 -7.22 -6.58
N ARG A 121 -7.16 -6.17 -7.34
CA ARG A 121 -7.27 -6.18 -8.81
C ARG A 121 -6.02 -6.79 -9.44
N SER A 122 -4.84 -6.31 -9.08
CA SER A 122 -3.57 -6.84 -9.59
C SER A 122 -3.30 -8.28 -9.12
N MET A 123 -3.86 -8.69 -7.98
CA MET A 123 -3.69 -10.07 -7.46
C MET A 123 -4.54 -11.14 -8.17
N GLY A 124 -5.50 -10.77 -9.03
CA GLY A 124 -6.34 -11.81 -9.65
C GLY A 124 -7.35 -11.37 -10.70
N PHE A 125 -7.27 -10.13 -11.21
CA PHE A 125 -8.18 -9.65 -12.22
C PHE A 125 -7.51 -8.90 -13.36
N ASP A 126 -6.72 -7.87 -13.06
CA ASP A 126 -6.05 -7.10 -14.09
C ASP A 126 -4.92 -7.93 -14.73
N THR A 127 -4.65 -7.70 -16.02
CA THR A 127 -3.49 -8.31 -16.69
C THR A 127 -2.25 -7.56 -16.27
N GLU A 128 -1.34 -8.26 -15.60
CA GLU A 128 -0.14 -7.71 -15.01
C GLU A 128 1.09 -8.50 -15.48
N SER A 129 2.26 -7.87 -15.43
CA SER A 129 3.53 -8.51 -15.72
C SER A 129 4.59 -8.01 -14.76
N ASP A 130 5.28 -8.94 -14.12
CA ASP A 130 6.39 -8.64 -13.23
C ASP A 130 7.61 -9.47 -13.59
N VAL A 131 8.78 -8.92 -13.28
CA VAL A 131 10.06 -9.59 -13.32
C VAL A 131 10.59 -9.69 -11.89
N ALA A 132 11.04 -10.88 -11.52
CA ALA A 132 11.71 -11.13 -10.25
C ALA A 132 13.15 -11.58 -10.52
N LEU A 133 14.09 -11.02 -9.76
CA LEU A 133 15.50 -11.34 -9.77
C LEU A 133 15.88 -11.86 -8.39
N ILE A 134 16.55 -13.02 -8.35
CA ILE A 134 17.06 -13.65 -7.14
C ILE A 134 18.58 -13.60 -7.22
N ALA A 135 19.22 -13.10 -6.17
CA ALA A 135 20.67 -13.07 -6.08
C ALA A 135 21.21 -14.49 -5.92
N GLU A 136 22.02 -14.95 -6.88
CA GLU A 136 22.74 -16.22 -6.79
C GLU A 136 24.18 -16.03 -6.30
N LYS A 137 24.72 -14.82 -6.49
CA LYS A 137 26.09 -14.45 -6.12
C LYS A 137 26.10 -13.15 -5.33
N ASP A 138 27.18 -12.95 -4.58
CA ASP A 138 27.39 -11.71 -3.82
C ASP A 138 27.37 -10.45 -4.70
N THR A 139 27.82 -10.55 -5.95
CA THR A 139 27.72 -9.45 -6.93
C THR A 139 26.28 -9.05 -7.24
N ASP A 140 25.34 -10.01 -7.23
CA ASP A 140 23.93 -9.75 -7.52
C ASP A 140 23.27 -9.11 -6.31
N ARG A 141 23.56 -9.64 -5.11
CA ARG A 141 23.14 -9.05 -3.84
C ARG A 141 23.60 -7.59 -3.73
N ARG A 142 24.86 -7.29 -4.02
CA ARG A 142 25.38 -5.91 -4.03
C ARG A 142 24.67 -4.97 -5.00
N ARG A 143 24.21 -5.47 -6.16
CA ARG A 143 23.40 -4.67 -7.09
C ARG A 143 22.01 -4.38 -6.56
N ILE A 144 21.38 -5.36 -5.90
CA ILE A 144 20.07 -5.17 -5.25
C ILE A 144 20.19 -4.16 -4.11
N ILE A 145 21.25 -4.25 -3.30
CA ILE A 145 21.57 -3.27 -2.25
C ILE A 145 21.71 -1.87 -2.84
N ALA A 146 22.47 -1.72 -3.93
CA ALA A 146 22.65 -0.42 -4.59
C ALA A 146 21.30 0.17 -5.02
N ILE A 147 20.43 -0.63 -5.67
CA ILE A 147 19.08 -0.18 -6.08
C ILE A 147 18.25 0.28 -4.87
N ARG A 148 18.24 -0.47 -3.77
CA ARG A 148 17.54 -0.08 -2.55
C ARG A 148 18.07 1.24 -2.00
N ASN A 149 19.39 1.38 -1.93
CA ASN A 149 20.03 2.57 -1.38
C ASN A 149 19.77 3.79 -2.27
N ASP A 150 19.80 3.64 -3.60
CA ASP A 150 19.48 4.69 -4.56
C ASP A 150 18.03 5.19 -4.40
N LEU A 151 17.07 4.26 -4.28
CA LEU A 151 15.66 4.62 -4.06
C LEU A 151 15.46 5.38 -2.74
N LEU A 152 16.03 4.88 -1.64
CA LEU A 152 15.97 5.56 -0.35
C LEU A 152 16.64 6.93 -0.38
N ALA A 153 17.82 7.02 -1.01
CA ALA A 153 18.58 8.26 -1.18
C ALA A 153 17.76 9.32 -1.93
N GLU A 154 17.08 8.93 -3.01
CA GLU A 154 16.18 9.82 -3.75
C GLU A 154 15.04 10.37 -2.87
N HIS A 155 14.41 9.51 -2.07
CA HIS A 155 13.32 9.93 -1.18
C HIS A 155 13.81 10.82 -0.05
N LEU A 156 14.98 10.52 0.51
CA LEU A 156 15.56 11.20 1.67
C LEU A 156 16.34 12.46 1.31
N GLY A 157 16.69 12.66 0.03
CA GLY A 157 17.48 13.81 -0.41
C GLY A 157 18.94 13.75 0.09
N VAL A 158 19.52 12.55 0.13
CA VAL A 158 20.90 12.27 0.55
C VAL A 158 21.61 11.42 -0.50
N GLU A 159 22.91 11.19 -0.35
CA GLU A 159 23.65 10.29 -1.23
C GLU A 159 23.44 8.81 -0.83
N ALA A 160 23.50 7.89 -1.80
CA ALA A 160 23.32 6.46 -1.57
C ALA A 160 24.33 5.86 -0.58
N ASP A 161 25.56 6.37 -0.56
CA ASP A 161 26.59 5.96 0.40
C ASP A 161 26.21 6.32 1.84
N GLN A 162 25.52 7.45 2.05
CA GLN A 162 25.03 7.84 3.38
C GLN A 162 23.93 6.89 3.86
N VAL A 163 23.09 6.39 2.95
CA VAL A 163 22.09 5.35 3.27
C VAL A 163 22.78 4.04 3.64
N ALA A 164 23.79 3.62 2.86
CA ALA A 164 24.56 2.42 3.14
C ALA A 164 25.22 2.48 4.53
N GLU A 165 25.94 3.57 4.82
CA GLU A 165 26.60 3.80 6.11
C GLU A 165 25.60 3.84 7.27
N ALA A 166 24.43 4.47 7.07
CA ALA A 166 23.40 4.53 8.10
C ALA A 166 22.84 3.13 8.42
N ILE A 167 22.52 2.32 7.40
CA ILE A 167 22.01 0.94 7.57
C ILE A 167 23.08 0.06 8.23
N ASP A 168 24.33 0.12 7.80
CA ASP A 168 25.43 -0.68 8.39
C ASP A 168 25.67 -0.31 9.85
N ARG A 169 25.60 0.99 10.18
CA ARG A 169 25.77 1.49 11.55
C ARG A 169 24.63 1.10 12.48
N THR A 170 23.39 1.13 12.01
CA THR A 170 22.20 0.85 12.83
C THR A 170 21.81 -0.62 12.85
N GLY A 171 22.17 -1.38 11.82
CA GLY A 171 21.65 -2.72 11.56
C GLY A 171 20.15 -2.75 11.24
N SER A 172 19.55 -1.61 10.89
CA SER A 172 18.09 -1.44 10.75
C SER A 172 17.77 -0.41 9.68
N ILE A 173 16.91 -0.78 8.72
CA ILE A 173 16.45 0.14 7.67
C ILE A 173 15.54 1.22 8.26
N ILE A 174 14.71 0.89 9.25
CA ILE A 174 13.83 1.84 9.92
C ILE A 174 14.65 2.88 10.68
N ALA A 175 15.63 2.44 11.46
CA ALA A 175 16.50 3.35 12.20
C ALA A 175 17.39 4.19 11.26
N ALA A 176 17.81 3.64 10.12
CA ALA A 176 18.55 4.41 9.11
C ALA A 176 17.68 5.50 8.47
N ILE A 177 16.43 5.18 8.13
CA ILE A 177 15.45 6.17 7.65
C ILE A 177 15.25 7.26 8.70
N ASP A 178 15.00 6.90 9.96
CA ASP A 178 14.79 7.87 11.04
C ASP A 178 16.01 8.80 11.23
N ALA A 179 17.22 8.24 11.16
CA ALA A 179 18.46 9.01 11.31
C ALA A 179 18.76 9.96 10.15
N LEU A 180 18.30 9.66 8.94
CA LEU A 180 18.58 10.45 7.72
C LEU A 180 17.43 11.39 7.34
N ASN A 181 16.21 11.10 7.78
CA ASN A 181 15.01 11.79 7.34
C ASN A 181 14.88 13.17 7.99
N ASP A 182 15.04 14.22 7.19
CA ASP A 182 14.81 15.59 7.62
C ASP A 182 13.30 15.93 7.58
N SER A 183 12.77 16.42 8.70
CA SER A 183 11.35 16.80 8.83
C SER A 183 10.97 18.08 8.10
N GLU A 184 11.94 18.95 7.78
CA GLU A 184 11.72 20.26 7.17
C GLU A 184 12.07 20.33 5.67
N ARG A 185 12.82 19.35 5.16
CA ARG A 185 13.23 19.25 3.74
C ARG A 185 12.59 18.06 3.03
N ARG A 186 13.00 17.78 1.79
CA ARG A 186 12.71 16.52 1.11
C ARG A 186 12.91 15.35 2.06
N GLY A 187 11.97 14.41 2.03
CA GLY A 187 12.02 13.26 2.91
C GLY A 187 10.75 12.45 2.88
N LEU A 188 10.61 11.60 3.89
CA LEU A 188 9.51 10.69 4.07
C LEU A 188 8.61 11.16 5.22
N ARG A 189 7.29 11.05 5.06
CA ARG A 189 6.30 11.46 6.07
C ARG A 189 5.35 10.30 6.41
N PRO A 190 5.03 10.07 7.70
CA PRO A 190 4.11 9.00 8.09
C PRO A 190 2.73 9.13 7.45
N ILE A 191 2.21 8.03 6.89
CA ILE A 191 0.83 7.98 6.42
C ILE A 191 -0.10 7.76 7.62
N THR A 192 -0.82 8.82 8.01
CA THR A 192 -1.81 8.72 9.09
C THR A 192 -3.11 8.09 8.60
N PRO A 193 -3.63 7.03 9.26
CA PRO A 193 -4.92 6.43 8.92
C PRO A 193 -6.06 7.45 8.97
N ARG A 194 -6.84 7.55 7.89
CA ARG A 194 -8.01 8.44 7.83
C ARG A 194 -9.20 7.81 8.58
N LYS A 195 -10.08 8.66 9.12
CA LYS A 195 -11.36 8.21 9.71
C LYS A 195 -12.28 7.68 8.60
N GLU A 196 -12.98 6.59 8.88
CA GLU A 196 -13.90 6.00 7.91
C GLU A 196 -15.13 6.89 7.72
N THR A 197 -15.40 7.27 6.47
CA THR A 197 -16.68 7.90 6.11
C THR A 197 -17.73 6.82 5.86
N LEU A 198 -19.02 7.12 6.07
CA LEU A 198 -20.10 6.16 5.79
C LEU A 198 -20.10 5.69 4.32
N LEU A 199 -19.75 6.58 3.38
CA LEU A 199 -19.65 6.25 1.97
C LEU A 199 -18.45 5.35 1.68
N GLY A 200 -17.26 5.70 2.21
CA GLY A 200 -16.07 4.88 2.04
C GLY A 200 -16.20 3.50 2.69
N LYS A 201 -16.82 3.42 3.88
CA LYS A 201 -17.18 2.15 4.52
C LYS A 201 -18.10 1.31 3.63
N PHE A 202 -19.17 1.89 3.10
CA PHE A 202 -20.06 1.17 2.19
C PHE A 202 -19.32 0.71 0.93
N LEU A 203 -18.55 1.57 0.26
CA LEU A 203 -17.80 1.22 -0.96
C LEU A 203 -16.75 0.12 -0.71
N SER A 204 -16.05 0.17 0.43
CA SER A 204 -15.09 -0.84 0.85
C SER A 204 -15.78 -2.15 1.22
N ASP A 205 -16.81 -2.13 2.07
CA ASP A 205 -17.54 -3.32 2.56
C ASP A 205 -18.30 -4.02 1.43
N THR A 206 -18.89 -3.26 0.50
CA THR A 206 -19.55 -3.82 -0.70
C THR A 206 -18.57 -4.34 -1.73
N ARG A 207 -17.26 -4.13 -1.54
CA ARG A 207 -16.20 -4.56 -2.45
C ARG A 207 -16.52 -4.14 -3.89
N LEU A 208 -17.14 -2.96 -4.07
CA LEU A 208 -17.72 -2.53 -5.35
C LEU A 208 -16.66 -2.42 -6.48
N PHE A 209 -15.42 -2.13 -6.07
CA PHE A 209 -14.24 -2.05 -6.92
C PHE A 209 -13.39 -3.34 -6.90
N ASP A 210 -13.81 -4.39 -6.18
CA ASP A 210 -13.18 -5.71 -6.19
C ASP A 210 -13.77 -6.56 -7.32
N PRO A 211 -12.97 -6.88 -8.35
CA PRO A 211 -13.47 -7.66 -9.47
C PRO A 211 -13.70 -9.14 -9.13
N ARG A 212 -13.00 -9.69 -8.13
CA ARG A 212 -13.17 -11.09 -7.68
C ARG A 212 -14.56 -11.29 -7.05
N TYR A 213 -15.04 -10.29 -6.31
CA TYR A 213 -16.41 -10.29 -5.79
C TYR A 213 -17.45 -10.23 -6.92
N ARG A 214 -17.22 -9.43 -7.98
CA ARG A 214 -18.11 -9.36 -9.15
C ARG A 214 -18.27 -10.70 -9.87
N GLN A 215 -17.19 -11.46 -10.06
CA GLN A 215 -17.25 -12.79 -10.67
C GLN A 215 -18.00 -13.78 -9.76
N SER A 216 -17.76 -13.75 -8.44
CA SER A 216 -18.44 -14.64 -7.49
C SER A 216 -19.94 -14.34 -7.34
N ALA A 217 -20.36 -13.07 -7.41
CA ALA A 217 -21.77 -12.67 -7.37
C ALA A 217 -22.52 -13.04 -8.65
N GLN A 218 -21.87 -12.91 -9.81
CA GLN A 218 -22.39 -13.42 -11.09
C GLN A 218 -22.54 -14.94 -11.08
N ALA A 219 -21.55 -15.65 -10.54
CA ALA A 219 -21.55 -17.11 -10.47
C ALA A 219 -22.54 -17.69 -9.43
N ARG A 220 -22.81 -16.99 -8.31
CA ARG A 220 -23.68 -17.50 -7.23
C ARG A 220 -25.14 -17.03 -7.29
N ILE A 221 -25.46 -15.92 -7.96
CA ILE A 221 -26.77 -15.25 -7.80
C ILE A 221 -27.43 -14.86 -9.14
N GLY A 222 -26.76 -15.09 -10.29
CA GLY A 222 -27.32 -14.72 -11.61
C GLY A 222 -27.47 -13.20 -11.84
N ILE A 223 -26.90 -12.38 -10.95
CA ILE A 223 -26.97 -10.92 -11.02
C ILE A 223 -25.95 -10.42 -12.05
N THR A 224 -26.42 -10.05 -13.24
CA THR A 224 -25.58 -9.50 -14.33
C THR A 224 -25.00 -8.12 -13.98
N SER A 225 -23.94 -7.71 -14.69
CA SER A 225 -23.24 -6.41 -14.51
C SER A 225 -24.17 -5.19 -14.50
N ARG A 226 -25.32 -5.27 -15.19
CA ARG A 226 -26.32 -4.21 -15.25
C ARG A 226 -27.02 -3.99 -13.92
N HIS A 227 -27.32 -5.04 -13.16
CA HIS A 227 -28.02 -4.93 -11.88
C HIS A 227 -27.16 -4.28 -10.79
N VAL A 228 -25.86 -4.61 -10.76
CA VAL A 228 -24.90 -3.96 -9.85
C VAL A 228 -24.76 -2.48 -10.20
N MET A 229 -24.72 -2.14 -11.48
CA MET A 229 -24.68 -0.75 -11.97
C MET A 229 -25.95 0.04 -11.63
N TYR A 230 -27.14 -0.54 -11.81
CA TYR A 230 -28.40 0.11 -11.47
C TYR A 230 -28.59 0.26 -9.96
N GLY A 231 -28.20 -0.75 -9.17
CA GLY A 231 -28.23 -0.66 -7.70
C GLY A 231 -27.31 0.45 -7.19
N SER A 232 -26.11 0.57 -7.75
CA SER A 232 -25.16 1.63 -7.38
C SER A 232 -25.62 3.02 -7.82
N ALA A 233 -26.19 3.17 -9.01
CA ALA A 233 -26.79 4.43 -9.45
C ALA A 233 -27.96 4.88 -8.56
N ALA A 234 -28.84 3.95 -8.15
CA ALA A 234 -29.97 4.22 -7.27
C ALA A 234 -29.52 4.66 -5.86
N VAL A 235 -28.46 4.05 -5.32
CA VAL A 235 -27.91 4.41 -4.00
C VAL A 235 -27.23 5.79 -4.05
N VAL A 236 -26.44 6.08 -5.08
CA VAL A 236 -25.82 7.41 -5.27
C VAL A 236 -26.89 8.49 -5.39
N ALA A 237 -27.94 8.24 -6.18
CA ALA A 237 -29.08 9.13 -6.30
C ALA A 237 -29.78 9.34 -4.94
N GLY A 238 -30.00 8.27 -4.17
CA GLY A 238 -30.60 8.33 -2.83
C GLY A 238 -29.78 9.16 -1.83
N VAL A 239 -28.45 9.02 -1.83
CA VAL A 239 -27.56 9.81 -0.97
C VAL A 239 -27.56 11.29 -1.37
N LEU A 240 -27.53 11.59 -2.67
CA LEU A 240 -27.61 12.96 -3.20
C LEU A 240 -28.95 13.62 -2.85
N LEU A 241 -30.06 12.90 -3.03
CA LEU A 241 -31.41 13.36 -2.66
C LEU A 241 -31.52 13.61 -1.15
N ARG A 242 -30.98 12.73 -0.31
CA ARG A 242 -30.98 12.90 1.15
C ARG A 242 -30.15 14.10 1.60
N ARG A 243 -29.00 14.36 0.96
CA ARG A 243 -28.17 15.56 1.19
C ARG A 243 -28.90 16.84 0.75
N ARG A 244 -29.58 16.81 -0.40
CA ARG A 244 -30.38 17.94 -0.90
C ARG A 244 -31.55 18.25 0.05
N ASN A 245 -32.26 17.24 0.54
CA ASN A 245 -33.35 17.42 1.51
C ASN A 245 -32.87 17.90 2.89
N ARG A 246 -31.70 17.46 3.35
CA ARG A 246 -31.09 17.99 4.59
C ARG A 246 -30.70 19.46 4.45
N ARG A 247 -30.13 19.86 3.31
CA ARG A 247 -29.80 21.27 3.02
C ARG A 247 -31.04 22.16 2.88
N ALA A 248 -32.11 21.64 2.29
CA ALA A 248 -33.40 22.34 2.20
C ALA A 248 -34.03 22.54 3.59
N ARG A 249 -34.02 21.52 4.45
CA ARG A 249 -34.51 21.61 5.84
C ARG A 249 -33.69 22.55 6.72
N SER A 250 -32.40 22.71 6.48
CA SER A 250 -31.57 23.69 7.21
C SER A 250 -31.77 25.14 6.77
N ARG A 251 -32.34 25.37 5.56
CA ARG A 251 -32.64 26.72 5.04
C ARG A 251 -34.03 27.24 5.40
N GLY A 252 -34.96 26.37 5.80
CA GLY A 252 -36.31 26.74 6.26
C GLY A 252 -36.45 26.93 7.78
N LYS A 253 -35.33 27.07 8.52
CA LYS A 253 -35.29 27.27 9.98
C LYS A 253 -34.58 28.58 10.39
N ARG A 254 -34.47 29.53 9.47
CA ARG A 254 -34.07 30.92 9.76
C ARG A 254 -35.26 31.83 9.54
#